data_AF-R6MCX7-F1
#
_entry.id   AF-R6MCX7-F1
#
_cell.length_a   1.000
_cell.length_b   1.000
_cell.length_c   1.000
_cell.angle_alpha   90.00
_cell.angle_beta   90.00
_cell.angle_gamma   90.00
#
_symmetry.space_group_name_H-M   'P 1'
#
loop_
_entity.id
_entity.type
_entity.pdbx_description
1 polymer ?
#
loop_
_entity_poly.entity_id
_entity_poly.type
_entity_poly.pdbx_seq_one_letter_code
_entity_poly.pdbx_strand_id
1 'polypeptide(L)'
;MKSGFVSFIGRPNVGKSTLLNSILNKKVVITSNKPQTTRNLIQGIYNEDDTQIIFVDTPGIHKAHNKLGRALNKQAYFTINDVDIIIMVVDITEKVGSGDKFVIDILKNIENKPVFLVINKIDKLPREEILSKIEEYMSLYNFTEVIPVSARKKDNIDRLIEVIKKYLPDNIKYFDSDTVTNSSPEFIISELIREKVLELTDEEVPHSVTCIVDELYEEEKIINIGASIIVDRENLKKIIIGKNGNMIKEIGIRARKDIEEYFGKQVYLDLFVKVIPKWRDKEKFLNMIGYKDFLNK
;
A
#
# COMPACT_ATOMS: atom_id res chain seq x y z
N MET A 1 6.02 -19.93 -18.71
CA MET A 1 6.01 -19.19 -17.44
C MET A 1 6.79 -17.91 -17.67
N LYS A 2 6.14 -16.75 -17.65
CA LYS A 2 6.77 -15.43 -17.66
C LYS A 2 6.67 -14.82 -16.27
N SER A 3 7.73 -14.20 -15.77
CA SER A 3 7.73 -13.63 -14.43
C SER A 3 8.51 -12.33 -14.33
N GLY A 4 8.22 -11.55 -13.29
CA GLY A 4 8.96 -10.32 -13.00
C GLY A 4 8.31 -9.47 -11.93
N PHE A 5 9.02 -8.41 -11.55
CA PHE A 5 8.66 -7.46 -10.50
C PHE A 5 8.13 -6.16 -11.11
N VAL A 6 7.05 -5.65 -10.54
CA VAL A 6 6.35 -4.46 -11.02
C VAL A 6 6.09 -3.51 -9.86
N SER A 7 6.58 -2.27 -9.94
CA SER A 7 6.37 -1.28 -8.88
C SER A 7 5.28 -0.27 -9.23
N PHE A 8 4.43 0.06 -8.26
CA PHE A 8 3.55 1.22 -8.38
C PHE A 8 4.19 2.47 -7.76
N ILE A 9 4.17 3.55 -8.52
CA ILE A 9 4.66 4.87 -8.12
C ILE A 9 3.62 5.92 -8.47
N GLY A 10 3.54 6.97 -7.68
CA GLY A 10 2.61 8.07 -7.88
C GLY A 10 2.33 8.79 -6.57
N ARG A 11 1.66 9.94 -6.66
CA ARG A 11 1.28 10.74 -5.49
C ARG A 11 0.42 9.93 -4.50
N PRO A 12 0.35 10.34 -3.22
CA PRO A 12 -0.65 9.79 -2.31
C PRO A 12 -2.08 9.88 -2.89
N ASN A 13 -2.95 8.94 -2.53
CA ASN A 13 -4.38 8.92 -2.87
C ASN A 13 -4.77 8.77 -4.36
N VAL A 14 -3.81 8.55 -5.27
CA VAL A 14 -4.09 8.23 -6.69
C VAL A 14 -4.72 6.86 -6.91
N GLY A 15 -4.73 6.00 -5.87
CA GLY A 15 -5.40 4.69 -5.88
C GLY A 15 -4.49 3.50 -6.17
N LYS A 16 -3.18 3.58 -5.89
CA LYS A 16 -2.21 2.48 -6.02
C LYS A 16 -2.66 1.21 -5.27
N SER A 17 -2.93 1.31 -3.98
CA SER A 17 -3.34 0.17 -3.15
C SER A 17 -4.71 -0.39 -3.59
N THR A 18 -5.63 0.47 -4.03
CA THR A 18 -6.92 0.03 -4.61
C THR A 18 -6.71 -0.74 -5.90
N LEU A 19 -5.79 -0.28 -6.76
CA LEU A 19 -5.44 -0.96 -8.00
C LEU A 19 -4.83 -2.33 -7.71
N LEU A 20 -3.87 -2.42 -6.80
CA LEU A 20 -3.25 -3.68 -6.38
C LEU A 20 -4.28 -4.67 -5.83
N ASN A 21 -5.13 -4.24 -4.88
CA ASN A 21 -6.17 -5.12 -4.33
C ASN A 21 -7.17 -5.60 -5.41
N SER A 22 -7.43 -4.75 -6.41
CA SER A 22 -8.33 -5.08 -7.52
C SER A 22 -7.72 -6.12 -8.46
N ILE A 23 -6.43 -5.97 -8.77
CA ILE A 23 -5.65 -6.94 -9.56
C ILE A 23 -5.63 -8.31 -8.87
N LEU A 24 -5.36 -8.33 -7.56
CA LEU A 24 -5.25 -9.58 -6.81
C LEU A 24 -6.60 -10.16 -6.38
N ASN A 25 -7.69 -9.44 -6.62
CA ASN A 25 -9.02 -9.76 -6.12
C ASN A 25 -9.05 -10.08 -4.61
N LYS A 26 -8.13 -9.48 -3.84
CA LYS A 26 -7.94 -9.69 -2.40
C LYS A 26 -7.38 -8.43 -1.75
N LYS A 27 -7.74 -8.17 -0.50
CA LYS A 27 -7.29 -7.00 0.25
C LYS A 27 -5.88 -7.20 0.82
N VAL A 28 -4.85 -7.07 0.00
CA VAL A 28 -3.44 -7.28 0.39
C VAL A 28 -2.84 -6.04 1.05
N VAL A 29 -3.24 -4.84 0.61
CA VAL A 29 -2.77 -3.58 1.17
C VAL A 29 -3.95 -2.77 1.69
N ILE A 30 -3.77 -2.09 2.82
CA ILE A 30 -4.81 -1.20 3.34
C ILE A 30 -4.99 0.05 2.48
N THR A 31 -6.21 0.57 2.49
CA THR A 31 -6.58 1.78 1.73
C THR A 31 -7.00 2.88 2.68
N SER A 32 -6.48 4.09 2.49
CA SER A 32 -6.90 5.25 3.26
C SER A 32 -6.78 6.51 2.42
N ASN A 33 -7.65 7.48 2.69
CA ASN A 33 -7.52 8.84 2.16
C ASN A 33 -6.45 9.65 2.91
N LYS A 34 -5.91 9.11 4.03
CA LYS A 34 -4.82 9.73 4.77
C LYS A 34 -3.51 9.55 4.01
N PRO A 35 -2.73 10.63 3.78
CA PRO A 35 -1.43 10.47 3.13
C PRO A 35 -0.51 9.54 3.93
N GLN A 36 0.44 8.91 3.25
CA GLN A 36 1.43 7.98 3.86
C GLN A 36 0.79 6.74 4.51
N THR A 37 -0.23 6.17 3.86
CA THR A 37 -0.91 4.95 4.32
C THR A 37 0.02 3.74 4.31
N THR A 38 0.65 3.41 3.16
CA THR A 38 1.60 2.30 3.05
C THR A 38 2.94 2.69 3.67
N ARG A 39 3.43 1.89 4.62
CA ARG A 39 4.73 2.09 5.26
C ARG A 39 5.67 0.89 5.16
N ASN A 40 5.20 -0.28 4.71
CA ASN A 40 6.05 -1.45 4.54
C ASN A 40 6.08 -1.86 3.07
N LEU A 41 7.14 -2.54 2.65
CA LEU A 41 7.23 -3.15 1.33
C LEU A 41 6.30 -4.36 1.31
N ILE A 42 5.13 -4.21 0.71
CA ILE A 42 4.19 -5.31 0.56
C ILE A 42 4.30 -5.82 -0.87
N GLN A 43 4.55 -7.13 -1.00
CA GLN A 43 4.49 -7.80 -2.29
C GLN A 43 3.10 -8.41 -2.44
N GLY A 44 2.47 -8.10 -3.56
CA GLY A 44 1.26 -8.74 -4.04
C GLY A 44 1.59 -9.65 -5.21
N ILE A 45 1.29 -10.94 -5.08
CA ILE A 45 1.65 -11.94 -6.07
C ILE A 45 0.40 -12.29 -6.88
N TYR A 46 0.47 -11.98 -8.17
CA TYR A 46 -0.55 -12.38 -9.14
C TYR A 46 -0.07 -13.62 -9.89
N ASN A 47 -0.86 -14.69 -9.87
CA ASN A 47 -0.55 -15.96 -10.51
C ASN A 47 -1.59 -16.29 -11.59
N GLU A 48 -1.11 -16.72 -12.74
CA GLU A 48 -1.83 -17.47 -13.76
C GLU A 48 -1.00 -18.70 -14.16
N ASP A 49 -1.58 -19.60 -14.96
CA ASP A 49 -0.94 -20.86 -15.36
C ASP A 49 0.45 -20.66 -16.01
N ASP A 50 0.63 -19.58 -16.77
CA ASP A 50 1.86 -19.29 -17.51
C ASP A 50 2.55 -17.99 -17.10
N THR A 51 2.08 -17.31 -16.05
CA THR A 51 2.55 -15.98 -15.67
C THR A 51 2.58 -15.80 -14.14
N GLN A 52 3.65 -15.19 -13.61
CA GLN A 52 3.69 -14.69 -12.23
C GLN A 52 4.16 -13.23 -12.17
N ILE A 53 3.31 -12.33 -11.68
CA ILE A 53 3.65 -10.91 -11.52
C ILE A 53 3.78 -10.59 -10.04
N ILE A 54 4.94 -10.08 -9.63
CA ILE A 54 5.19 -9.64 -8.25
C ILE A 54 5.03 -8.13 -8.21
N PHE A 55 3.86 -7.67 -7.79
CA PHE A 55 3.62 -6.26 -7.54
C PHE A 55 4.27 -5.83 -6.24
N VAL A 56 5.06 -4.78 -6.28
CA VAL A 56 5.71 -4.22 -5.12
C VAL A 56 5.05 -2.88 -4.79
N ASP A 57 4.28 -2.83 -3.69
CA ASP A 57 3.70 -1.56 -3.24
C ASP A 57 4.78 -0.77 -2.50
N THR A 58 5.14 0.38 -3.09
CA THR A 58 6.13 1.28 -2.50
C THR A 58 5.42 2.38 -1.69
N PRO A 59 5.95 2.75 -0.51
CA PRO A 59 5.53 3.96 0.17
C PRO A 59 5.62 5.17 -0.77
N GLY A 60 4.62 6.05 -0.75
CA GLY A 60 4.63 7.25 -1.63
C GLY A 60 5.83 8.16 -1.34
N ILE A 61 6.54 8.59 -2.38
CA ILE A 61 7.74 9.44 -2.26
C ILE A 61 7.33 10.87 -1.88
N HIS A 62 7.94 11.43 -0.84
CA HIS A 62 7.67 12.79 -0.35
C HIS A 62 8.89 13.35 0.42
N LYS A 63 8.87 14.63 0.80
CA LYS A 63 9.94 15.22 1.61
C LYS A 63 9.91 14.65 3.04
N ALA A 64 10.94 13.92 3.45
CA ALA A 64 10.98 13.26 4.76
C ALA A 64 11.34 14.21 5.91
N HIS A 65 10.62 14.10 7.03
CA HIS A 65 10.82 14.93 8.23
C HIS A 65 11.32 14.15 9.48
N ASN A 66 11.32 12.81 9.44
CA ASN A 66 11.76 11.93 10.53
C ASN A 66 12.51 10.69 10.00
N LYS A 67 13.05 9.84 10.90
CA LYS A 67 13.79 8.62 10.52
C LYS A 67 12.94 7.65 9.71
N LEU A 68 11.68 7.42 10.14
CA LEU A 68 10.73 6.60 9.39
C LEU A 68 10.58 7.09 7.95
N GLY A 69 10.27 8.37 7.72
CA GLY A 69 10.12 8.96 6.39
C GLY A 69 11.38 8.82 5.51
N ARG A 70 12.58 8.94 6.10
CA ARG A 70 13.83 8.70 5.37
C ARG A 70 13.98 7.23 4.97
N ALA A 71 13.66 6.30 5.87
CA ALA A 71 13.65 4.87 5.58
C ALA A 71 12.64 4.52 4.49
N LEU A 72 11.42 5.07 4.56
CA LEU A 72 10.37 4.89 3.54
C LEU A 72 10.80 5.40 2.16
N ASN A 73 11.41 6.58 2.09
CA ASN A 73 11.95 7.10 0.83
C ASN A 73 13.07 6.22 0.28
N LYS A 74 14.03 5.80 1.14
CA LYS A 74 15.13 4.91 0.75
C LYS A 74 14.59 3.59 0.18
N GLN A 75 13.57 3.02 0.83
CA GLN A 75 12.87 1.81 0.38
C GLN A 75 12.18 2.00 -0.98
N ALA A 76 11.50 3.13 -1.19
CA ALA A 76 10.87 3.44 -2.47
C ALA A 76 11.91 3.57 -3.60
N TYR A 77 13.02 4.29 -3.38
CA TYR A 77 14.09 4.42 -4.38
C TYR A 77 14.77 3.10 -4.72
N PHE A 78 15.05 2.27 -3.71
CA PHE A 78 15.65 0.95 -3.91
C PHE A 78 14.73 0.06 -4.76
N THR A 79 13.45 0.02 -4.42
CA THR A 79 12.46 -0.76 -5.18
C THR A 79 12.37 -0.33 -6.64
N ILE A 80 12.38 0.97 -6.92
CA ILE A 80 12.33 1.49 -8.29
C ILE A 80 13.51 0.99 -9.15
N ASN A 81 14.69 0.86 -8.55
CA ASN A 81 15.88 0.38 -9.24
C ASN A 81 15.95 -1.15 -9.40
N ASP A 82 15.14 -1.91 -8.67
CA ASP A 82 15.18 -3.38 -8.69
C ASP A 82 13.95 -4.04 -9.34
N VAL A 83 12.97 -3.26 -9.84
CA VAL A 83 11.83 -3.80 -10.60
C VAL A 83 12.06 -3.81 -12.12
N ASP A 84 11.37 -4.71 -12.80
CA ASP A 84 11.42 -4.85 -14.27
C ASP A 84 10.54 -3.80 -14.97
N ILE A 85 9.39 -3.49 -14.37
CA ILE A 85 8.41 -2.54 -14.91
C ILE A 85 8.02 -1.53 -13.83
N ILE A 86 7.94 -0.26 -14.22
CA ILE A 86 7.49 0.82 -13.35
C ILE A 86 6.12 1.31 -13.82
N ILE A 87 5.13 1.33 -12.94
CA ILE A 87 3.79 1.84 -13.22
C ILE A 87 3.59 3.16 -12.48
N MET A 88 3.57 4.27 -13.22
CA MET A 88 3.15 5.56 -12.72
C MET A 88 1.62 5.63 -12.69
N VAL A 89 1.03 5.61 -11.50
CA VAL A 89 -0.42 5.75 -11.30
C VAL A 89 -0.77 7.20 -11.05
N VAL A 90 -1.73 7.72 -11.81
CA VAL A 90 -2.24 9.10 -11.68
C VAL A 90 -3.74 9.11 -11.44
N ASP A 91 -4.22 10.13 -10.72
CA ASP A 91 -5.65 10.35 -10.53
C ASP A 91 -6.18 11.24 -11.65
N ILE A 92 -7.08 10.70 -12.46
CA ILE A 92 -7.63 11.47 -13.55
C ILE A 92 -8.53 12.62 -13.09
N THR A 93 -9.01 12.68 -11.86
CA THR A 93 -9.84 13.83 -11.44
C THR A 93 -9.03 15.07 -11.09
N GLU A 94 -7.72 14.91 -10.88
CA GLU A 94 -6.83 15.98 -10.48
C GLU A 94 -6.14 16.60 -11.70
N LYS A 95 -5.61 17.82 -11.54
CA LYS A 95 -4.69 18.43 -12.51
C LYS A 95 -3.28 17.90 -12.29
N VAL A 96 -2.45 17.93 -13.33
CA VAL A 96 -1.02 17.62 -13.20
C VAL A 96 -0.38 18.61 -12.22
N GLY A 97 -0.01 18.09 -11.05
CA GLY A 97 0.52 18.89 -9.95
C GLY A 97 2.02 18.74 -9.76
N SER A 98 2.55 19.47 -8.78
CA SER A 98 3.97 19.38 -8.39
C SER A 98 4.40 17.97 -7.97
N GLY A 99 3.51 17.20 -7.34
CA GLY A 99 3.81 15.82 -6.97
C GLY A 99 3.94 14.87 -8.17
N ASP A 100 3.23 15.13 -9.27
CA ASP A 100 3.31 14.33 -10.49
C ASP A 100 4.62 14.64 -11.22
N LYS A 101 4.94 15.94 -11.31
CA LYS A 101 6.21 16.43 -11.86
C LYS A 101 7.40 15.89 -11.07
N PHE A 102 7.32 15.86 -9.74
CA PHE A 102 8.36 15.27 -8.90
C PHE A 102 8.59 13.79 -9.18
N VAL A 103 7.52 13.01 -9.34
CA VAL A 103 7.61 11.60 -9.75
C VAL A 103 8.24 11.47 -11.14
N ILE A 104 7.80 12.27 -12.10
CA ILE A 104 8.34 12.31 -13.47
C ILE A 104 9.84 12.64 -13.45
N ASP A 105 10.27 13.61 -12.64
CA ASP A 105 11.68 13.98 -12.54
C ASP A 105 12.54 12.85 -11.94
N ILE A 106 11.98 12.03 -11.03
CA ILE A 106 12.64 10.79 -10.60
C ILE A 106 12.74 9.81 -11.77
N LEU A 107 11.64 9.59 -12.50
CA LEU A 107 11.59 8.66 -13.65
C LEU A 107 12.56 9.05 -14.78
N LYS A 108 12.86 10.33 -14.96
CA LYS A 108 13.86 10.80 -15.93
C LYS A 108 15.29 10.38 -15.61
N ASN A 109 15.58 10.06 -14.35
CA ASN A 109 16.89 9.56 -13.94
C ASN A 109 17.00 8.02 -14.02
N ILE A 110 15.94 7.34 -14.47
CA ILE A 110 15.91 5.89 -14.61
C ILE A 110 16.15 5.58 -16.08
N GLU A 111 17.20 4.82 -16.35
CA GLU A 111 17.54 4.37 -17.70
C GLU A 111 17.09 2.93 -17.93
N ASN A 112 16.76 2.62 -19.19
CA ASN A 112 16.54 1.25 -19.69
C ASN A 112 15.44 0.43 -18.98
N LYS A 113 14.37 1.08 -18.50
CA LYS A 113 13.19 0.39 -17.95
C LYS A 113 11.89 0.81 -18.60
N PRO A 114 10.97 -0.13 -18.91
CA PRO A 114 9.63 0.22 -19.35
C PRO A 114 8.86 0.94 -18.24
N VAL A 115 8.34 2.11 -18.56
CA VAL A 115 7.51 2.91 -17.65
C VAL A 115 6.11 3.04 -18.23
N PHE A 116 5.12 2.55 -17.50
CA PHE A 116 3.72 2.62 -17.91
C PHE A 116 3.02 3.76 -17.19
N LEU A 117 2.20 4.50 -17.92
CA LEU A 117 1.26 5.45 -17.33
C LEU A 117 -0.08 4.75 -17.12
N VAL A 118 -0.51 4.63 -15.87
CA VAL A 118 -1.84 4.13 -15.52
C VAL A 118 -2.70 5.29 -15.02
N ILE A 119 -3.72 5.63 -15.80
CA ILE A 119 -4.62 6.73 -15.51
C ILE A 119 -5.84 6.17 -14.80
N ASN A 120 -5.90 6.33 -13.48
CA ASN A 120 -6.90 5.71 -12.64
C ASN A 120 -8.14 6.62 -12.47
N LYS A 121 -9.24 6.01 -12.00
CA LYS A 121 -10.53 6.67 -11.70
C LYS A 121 -11.25 7.22 -12.94
N ILE A 122 -11.07 6.57 -14.09
CA ILE A 122 -11.76 6.96 -15.34
C ILE A 122 -13.29 6.92 -15.24
N ASP A 123 -13.83 6.18 -14.27
CA ASP A 123 -15.26 6.15 -13.95
C ASP A 123 -15.84 7.50 -13.49
N LYS A 124 -14.98 8.49 -13.22
CA LYS A 124 -15.38 9.81 -12.74
C LYS A 124 -15.44 10.90 -13.81
N LEU A 125 -14.95 10.66 -15.03
CA LEU A 125 -14.86 11.66 -16.09
C LEU A 125 -15.38 11.15 -17.44
N PRO A 126 -15.85 12.05 -18.33
CA PRO A 126 -16.20 11.70 -19.70
C PRO A 126 -14.95 11.38 -20.55
N ARG A 127 -15.14 10.65 -21.66
CA ARG A 127 -14.04 10.17 -22.54
C ARG A 127 -13.17 11.29 -23.13
N GLU A 128 -13.76 12.43 -23.46
CA GLU A 128 -13.06 13.56 -24.05
C GLU A 128 -12.02 14.16 -23.08
N GLU A 129 -12.38 14.27 -21.81
CA GLU A 129 -11.45 14.74 -20.75
C GLU A 129 -10.33 13.73 -20.46
N ILE A 130 -10.60 12.43 -20.66
CA ILE A 130 -9.59 11.38 -20.51
C ILE A 130 -8.47 11.56 -21.54
N LEU A 131 -8.82 11.79 -22.80
CA LEU A 131 -7.85 11.96 -23.90
C LEU A 131 -6.96 13.19 -23.68
N SER A 132 -7.55 14.33 -23.31
CA SER A 132 -6.77 15.55 -23.06
C SER A 132 -5.72 15.36 -21.95
N LYS A 133 -6.05 14.60 -20.90
CA LYS A 133 -5.10 14.30 -19.82
C LYS A 133 -4.00 13.33 -20.22
N ILE A 134 -4.33 12.34 -21.07
CA ILE A 134 -3.32 11.44 -21.66
C ILE A 134 -2.26 12.28 -22.39
N GLU A 135 -2.69 13.21 -23.24
CA GLU A 135 -1.81 14.08 -24.00
C GLU A 135 -0.93 14.96 -23.09
N GLU A 136 -1.50 15.52 -22.03
CA GLU A 136 -0.76 16.32 -21.05
C GLU A 136 0.38 15.52 -20.41
N TYR A 137 0.12 14.30 -19.93
CA TYR A 137 1.17 13.46 -19.34
C TYR A 137 2.20 12.98 -20.36
N MET A 138 1.77 12.59 -21.57
CA MET A 138 2.68 12.17 -22.64
C MET A 138 3.62 13.29 -23.10
N SER A 139 3.22 14.56 -22.95
CA SER A 139 4.11 15.70 -23.23
C SER A 139 5.24 15.87 -22.20
N LEU A 140 5.10 15.30 -21.00
CA LEU A 140 6.04 15.46 -19.89
C LEU A 140 7.05 14.31 -19.78
N TYR A 141 6.70 13.13 -20.28
CA TYR A 141 7.51 11.92 -20.20
C TYR A 141 7.15 10.93 -21.31
N ASN A 142 8.16 10.24 -21.84
CA ASN A 142 7.97 9.22 -22.88
C ASN A 142 7.63 7.87 -22.25
N PHE A 143 6.34 7.64 -21.99
CA PHE A 143 5.85 6.37 -21.45
C PHE A 143 5.87 5.27 -22.50
N THR A 144 6.24 4.06 -22.10
CA THR A 144 6.23 2.87 -22.96
C THR A 144 4.80 2.44 -23.30
N GLU A 145 3.90 2.54 -22.33
CA GLU A 145 2.49 2.17 -22.47
C GLU A 145 1.62 3.16 -21.69
N VAL A 146 0.38 3.39 -22.15
CA VAL A 146 -0.62 4.22 -21.46
C VAL A 146 -1.92 3.45 -21.34
N ILE A 147 -2.37 3.21 -20.10
CA ILE A 147 -3.54 2.39 -19.80
C ILE A 147 -4.51 3.16 -18.89
N PRO A 148 -5.66 3.63 -19.40
CA PRO A 148 -6.73 4.16 -18.56
C PRO A 148 -7.43 3.01 -17.82
N VAL A 149 -7.65 3.13 -16.51
CA VAL A 149 -8.30 2.11 -15.68
C VAL A 149 -9.28 2.71 -14.68
N SER A 150 -10.24 1.90 -14.23
CA SER A 150 -10.92 2.14 -12.96
C SER A 150 -10.65 0.99 -12.03
N ALA A 151 -9.74 1.19 -11.07
CA ALA A 151 -9.49 0.20 -10.03
C ALA A 151 -10.78 -0.18 -9.28
N ARG A 152 -11.58 0.83 -8.91
CA ARG A 152 -12.82 0.62 -8.15
C ARG A 152 -13.87 -0.19 -8.92
N LYS A 153 -13.99 0.03 -10.23
CA LYS A 153 -14.95 -0.69 -11.08
C LYS A 153 -14.37 -1.93 -11.73
N LYS A 154 -13.09 -2.23 -11.49
CA LYS A 154 -12.31 -3.26 -12.19
C LYS A 154 -12.35 -3.09 -13.71
N ASP A 155 -12.43 -1.85 -14.18
CA ASP A 155 -12.45 -1.53 -15.60
C ASP A 155 -11.03 -1.49 -16.16
N ASN A 156 -10.82 -2.19 -17.28
CA ASN A 156 -9.57 -2.29 -18.03
C ASN A 156 -8.36 -2.87 -17.25
N ILE A 157 -8.60 -3.57 -16.14
CA ILE A 157 -7.56 -4.22 -15.33
C ILE A 157 -6.93 -5.41 -16.05
N ASP A 158 -7.74 -6.24 -16.71
CA ASP A 158 -7.25 -7.40 -17.46
C ASP A 158 -6.30 -6.95 -18.57
N ARG A 159 -6.62 -5.84 -19.25
CA ARG A 159 -5.74 -5.24 -20.25
C ARG A 159 -4.41 -4.78 -19.68
N LEU A 160 -4.42 -4.16 -18.49
CA LEU A 160 -3.18 -3.78 -17.81
C LEU A 160 -2.29 -5.01 -17.58
N ILE A 161 -2.88 -6.11 -17.12
CA ILE A 161 -2.16 -7.38 -16.89
C ILE A 161 -1.62 -7.97 -18.19
N GLU A 162 -2.43 -8.02 -19.26
CA GLU A 162 -1.97 -8.46 -20.59
C GLU A 162 -0.79 -7.65 -21.11
N VAL A 163 -0.80 -6.33 -20.90
CA VAL A 163 0.29 -5.45 -21.32
C VAL A 163 1.53 -5.73 -20.48
N ILE A 164 1.42 -5.83 -19.16
CA ILE A 164 2.54 -6.19 -18.26
C ILE A 164 3.21 -7.50 -18.70
N LYS A 165 2.43 -8.54 -19.00
CA LYS A 165 2.94 -9.86 -19.46
C LYS A 165 3.89 -9.80 -20.65
N LYS A 166 3.77 -8.78 -21.50
CA LYS A 166 4.63 -8.63 -22.69
C LYS A 166 6.06 -8.22 -22.34
N TYR A 167 6.25 -7.60 -21.17
CA TYR A 167 7.52 -7.01 -20.75
C TYR A 167 8.19 -7.77 -19.59
N LEU A 168 7.57 -8.85 -19.10
CA LEU A 168 8.15 -9.69 -18.05
C LEU A 168 9.40 -10.44 -18.60
N PRO A 169 10.58 -10.26 -17.98
CA PRO A 169 11.83 -10.77 -18.54
C PRO A 169 12.13 -12.23 -18.17
N ASP A 170 11.66 -12.67 -17.00
CA ASP A 170 12.09 -13.93 -16.41
C ASP A 170 11.17 -15.10 -16.80
N ASN A 171 11.70 -16.31 -16.63
CA ASN A 171 10.97 -17.55 -16.87
C ASN A 171 10.99 -18.51 -15.66
N ILE A 172 11.11 -17.94 -14.46
CA ILE A 172 11.13 -18.69 -13.20
C ILE A 172 9.85 -18.47 -12.41
N LYS A 173 9.66 -19.24 -11.34
CA LYS A 173 8.57 -19.06 -10.39
C LYS A 173 9.19 -18.69 -9.05
N TYR A 174 8.91 -17.49 -8.56
CA TYR A 174 9.46 -16.96 -7.31
C TYR A 174 8.69 -17.43 -6.08
N PHE A 175 7.38 -17.60 -6.22
CA PHE A 175 6.47 -17.99 -5.13
C PHE A 175 5.55 -19.13 -5.57
N ASP A 176 5.01 -19.88 -4.61
CA ASP A 176 4.01 -20.90 -4.88
C ASP A 176 2.71 -20.30 -5.46
N SER A 177 1.92 -21.13 -6.16
CA SER A 177 0.75 -20.64 -6.92
C SER A 177 -0.38 -20.08 -6.03
N ASP A 178 -0.44 -20.51 -4.79
CA ASP A 178 -1.42 -20.10 -3.78
C ASP A 178 -0.96 -18.89 -2.95
N THR A 179 0.31 -18.48 -3.11
CA THR A 179 0.84 -17.29 -2.43
C THR A 179 0.27 -16.03 -3.07
N VAL A 180 -0.43 -15.23 -2.27
CA VAL A 180 -1.00 -13.93 -2.71
C VAL A 180 -0.19 -12.74 -2.19
N THR A 181 0.52 -12.91 -1.07
CA THR A 181 1.39 -11.89 -0.49
C THR A 181 2.53 -12.51 0.31
N ASN A 182 3.64 -11.78 0.44
CA ASN A 182 4.75 -12.14 1.33
C ASN A 182 4.50 -11.75 2.81
N SER A 183 3.36 -11.12 3.10
CA SER A 183 3.02 -10.59 4.42
C SER A 183 2.56 -11.70 5.38
N SER A 184 3.01 -11.64 6.64
CA SER A 184 2.54 -12.56 7.67
C SER A 184 1.09 -12.25 8.10
N PRO A 185 0.35 -13.22 8.66
CA PRO A 185 -0.98 -12.98 9.21
C PRO A 185 -1.02 -11.86 10.26
N GLU A 186 -0.03 -11.82 11.16
CA GLU A 186 0.10 -10.76 12.18
C GLU A 186 0.22 -9.39 11.55
N PHE A 187 1.01 -9.28 10.47
CA PHE A 187 1.17 -8.04 9.74
C PHE A 187 -0.15 -7.59 9.12
N ILE A 188 -0.84 -8.49 8.41
CA ILE A 188 -2.13 -8.20 7.78
C ILE A 188 -3.15 -7.72 8.82
N ILE A 189 -3.27 -8.44 9.94
CA ILE A 189 -4.16 -8.09 11.05
C ILE A 189 -3.80 -6.70 11.60
N SER A 190 -2.51 -6.43 11.83
CA SER A 190 -2.05 -5.14 12.34
C SER A 190 -2.43 -3.99 11.39
N GLU A 191 -2.32 -4.21 10.09
CA GLU A 191 -2.67 -3.21 9.09
C GLU A 191 -4.18 -3.01 9.02
N LEU A 192 -5.00 -4.08 9.05
CA LEU A 192 -6.46 -3.98 9.08
C LEU A 192 -6.95 -3.18 10.30
N ILE A 193 -6.35 -3.38 11.48
CA ILE A 193 -6.63 -2.56 12.67
C ILE A 193 -6.22 -1.11 12.42
N ARG A 194 -5.00 -0.89 11.91
CA ARG A 194 -4.48 0.45 11.64
C ARG A 194 -5.34 1.22 10.66
N GLU A 195 -5.85 0.56 9.61
CA GLU A 195 -6.76 1.17 8.64
C GLU A 195 -7.98 1.78 9.34
N LYS A 196 -8.60 1.07 10.30
CA LYS A 196 -9.75 1.60 11.05
C LYS A 196 -9.38 2.74 11.97
N VAL A 197 -8.17 2.73 12.53
CA VAL A 197 -7.65 3.92 13.22
C VAL A 197 -7.56 5.10 12.25
N LEU A 198 -7.02 4.92 11.05
CA LEU A 198 -6.88 5.99 10.06
C LEU A 198 -8.22 6.51 9.52
N GLU A 199 -9.23 5.64 9.42
CA GLU A 199 -10.58 6.00 9.00
C GLU A 199 -11.33 6.80 10.07
N LEU A 200 -11.17 6.43 11.34
CA LEU A 200 -11.94 6.98 12.46
C LEU A 200 -11.26 8.15 13.16
N THR A 201 -10.02 8.48 12.78
CA THR A 201 -9.25 9.54 13.42
C THR A 201 -8.70 10.55 12.42
N ASP A 202 -8.53 11.76 12.91
CA ASP A 202 -8.07 12.91 12.13
C ASP A 202 -6.81 13.53 12.77
N GLU A 203 -6.37 14.64 12.17
CA GLU A 203 -5.29 15.47 12.67
C GLU A 203 -3.99 14.68 12.90
N GLU A 204 -3.45 14.69 14.13
CA GLU A 204 -2.12 14.17 14.40
C GLU A 204 -2.06 12.65 14.62
N VAL A 205 -3.21 12.00 14.87
CA VAL A 205 -3.27 10.56 15.17
C VAL A 205 -2.77 9.72 13.99
N PRO A 206 -3.27 9.90 12.74
CA PRO A 206 -2.79 9.15 11.57
C PRO A 206 -1.26 9.14 11.38
N HIS A 207 -0.61 10.24 11.75
CA HIS A 207 0.83 10.39 11.58
C HIS A 207 1.67 9.76 12.70
N SER A 208 1.03 9.41 13.82
CA SER A 208 1.71 9.03 15.06
C SER A 208 1.30 7.65 15.59
N VAL A 209 0.55 6.89 14.79
CA VAL A 209 0.04 5.56 15.15
C VAL A 209 0.70 4.42 14.37
N THR A 210 0.87 3.28 15.02
CA THR A 210 1.10 1.96 14.42
C THR A 210 0.33 0.90 15.20
N CYS A 211 0.16 -0.29 14.65
CA CYS A 211 -0.46 -1.41 15.35
C CYS A 211 0.49 -2.60 15.33
N ILE A 212 0.44 -3.43 16.37
CA ILE A 212 1.17 -4.71 16.45
C ILE A 212 0.22 -5.77 16.97
N VAL A 213 0.39 -7.00 16.49
CA VAL A 213 -0.23 -8.18 17.11
C VAL A 213 0.73 -8.68 18.18
N ASP A 214 0.27 -8.70 19.43
CA ASP A 214 1.03 -9.20 20.57
C ASP A 214 0.91 -10.73 20.66
N GLU A 215 -0.27 -11.28 20.37
CA GLU A 215 -0.59 -12.71 20.45
C GLU A 215 -1.56 -13.10 19.32
N LEU A 216 -1.32 -14.26 18.69
CA LEU A 216 -2.16 -14.82 17.65
C LEU A 216 -2.29 -16.34 17.86
N TYR A 217 -3.51 -16.81 18.08
CA TYR A 217 -3.83 -18.23 18.14
C TYR A 217 -4.91 -18.55 17.12
N GLU A 218 -4.57 -19.36 16.13
CA GLU A 218 -5.45 -19.74 15.04
C GLU A 218 -5.90 -21.20 15.20
N GLU A 219 -7.21 -21.40 15.21
CA GLU A 219 -7.85 -22.71 15.13
C GLU A 219 -8.59 -22.85 13.78
N GLU A 220 -9.25 -23.98 13.55
CA GLU A 220 -9.95 -24.26 12.30
C GLU A 220 -11.05 -23.22 11.99
N LYS A 221 -11.82 -22.79 13.01
CA LYS A 221 -12.99 -21.91 12.83
C LYS A 221 -12.86 -20.53 13.47
N ILE A 222 -11.91 -20.35 14.39
CA ILE A 222 -11.76 -19.13 15.17
C ILE A 222 -10.29 -18.69 15.21
N ILE A 223 -10.09 -17.37 15.23
CA ILE A 223 -8.80 -16.74 15.47
C ILE A 223 -8.93 -15.88 16.73
N ASN A 224 -8.04 -16.10 17.70
CA ASN A 224 -7.91 -15.27 18.90
C ASN A 224 -6.72 -14.33 18.74
N ILE A 225 -6.97 -13.03 18.87
CA ILE A 225 -6.00 -11.97 18.59
C ILE A 225 -5.89 -11.04 19.79
N GLY A 226 -4.68 -10.91 20.32
CA GLY A 226 -4.30 -9.81 21.21
C GLY A 226 -3.46 -8.80 20.44
N ALA A 227 -3.89 -7.54 20.37
CA ALA A 227 -3.18 -6.51 19.61
C ALA A 227 -3.10 -5.15 20.32
N SER A 228 -2.04 -4.40 20.00
CA SER A 228 -1.77 -3.10 20.58
C SER A 228 -1.75 -1.99 19.53
N ILE A 229 -2.57 -0.96 19.75
CA ILE A 229 -2.49 0.33 19.07
C ILE A 229 -1.43 1.16 19.79
N ILE A 230 -0.38 1.54 19.08
CA ILE A 230 0.78 2.24 19.62
C ILE A 230 0.75 3.68 19.14
N VAL A 231 0.81 4.61 20.10
CA VAL A 231 0.90 6.05 19.87
C VAL A 231 2.13 6.63 20.57
N ASP A 232 2.53 7.85 20.22
CA ASP A 232 3.75 8.46 20.74
C ASP A 232 3.57 9.39 21.95
N ARG A 233 2.33 9.72 22.35
CA ARG A 233 2.03 10.57 23.50
C ARG A 233 0.67 10.29 24.12
N GLU A 234 0.53 10.60 25.41
CA GLU A 234 -0.68 10.29 26.20
C GLU A 234 -1.96 10.95 25.67
N ASN A 235 -1.87 12.18 25.13
CA ASN A 235 -3.04 12.84 24.55
C ASN A 235 -3.63 12.03 23.37
N LEU A 236 -2.78 11.43 22.52
CA LEU A 236 -3.27 10.58 21.44
C LEU A 236 -3.88 9.27 21.96
N LYS A 237 -3.35 8.71 23.06
CA LYS A 237 -3.94 7.53 23.69
C LYS A 237 -5.37 7.81 24.15
N LYS A 238 -5.60 8.99 24.76
CA LYS A 238 -6.95 9.42 25.14
C LYS A 238 -7.90 9.52 23.94
N ILE A 239 -7.40 9.99 22.79
CA ILE A 239 -8.18 10.06 21.54
C ILE A 239 -8.55 8.65 21.04
N ILE A 240 -7.58 7.72 20.99
CA ILE A 240 -7.83 6.33 20.55
C ILE A 240 -8.82 5.62 21.47
N ILE A 241 -8.72 5.81 22.80
CA ILE A 241 -9.68 5.24 23.75
C ILE A 241 -11.05 5.89 23.55
N GLY A 242 -11.08 7.22 23.41
CA GLY A 242 -12.31 8.00 23.30
C GLY A 242 -13.09 8.05 24.61
N LYS A 243 -14.17 8.85 24.63
CA LYS A 243 -15.04 8.96 25.81
C LYS A 243 -15.62 7.60 26.16
N ASN A 244 -15.42 7.15 27.41
CA ASN A 244 -15.88 5.86 27.92
C ASN A 244 -15.43 4.63 27.11
N GLY A 245 -14.32 4.72 26.36
CA GLY A 245 -13.85 3.62 25.53
C GLY A 245 -14.60 3.45 24.19
N ASN A 246 -15.44 4.40 23.80
CA ASN A 246 -16.26 4.26 22.59
C ASN A 246 -15.44 4.20 21.31
N MET A 247 -14.32 4.94 21.22
CA MET A 247 -13.51 4.98 19.99
C MET A 247 -12.78 3.66 19.77
N ILE A 248 -12.09 3.14 20.80
CA ILE A 248 -11.41 1.84 20.69
C ILE A 248 -12.38 0.70 20.43
N LYS A 249 -13.59 0.76 21.02
CA LYS A 249 -14.65 -0.20 20.75
C LYS A 249 -15.08 -0.17 19.29
N GLU A 250 -15.29 1.01 18.72
CA GLU A 250 -15.66 1.17 17.30
C GLU A 250 -14.54 0.67 16.36
N ILE A 251 -13.27 1.01 16.66
CA ILE A 251 -12.10 0.48 15.94
C ILE A 251 -12.12 -1.05 15.98
N GLY A 252 -12.29 -1.65 17.16
CA GLY A 252 -12.33 -3.10 17.33
C GLY A 252 -13.46 -3.77 16.56
N ILE A 253 -14.67 -3.22 16.61
CA ILE A 253 -15.83 -3.77 15.87
C ILE A 253 -15.56 -3.79 14.36
N ARG A 254 -15.05 -2.69 13.80
CA ARG A 254 -14.77 -2.59 12.36
C ARG A 254 -13.59 -3.46 11.94
N ALA A 255 -12.51 -3.45 12.73
CA ALA A 255 -11.32 -4.24 12.42
C ALA A 255 -11.63 -5.74 12.48
N ARG A 256 -12.37 -6.19 13.51
CA ARG A 256 -12.81 -7.59 13.64
C ARG A 256 -13.57 -8.04 12.40
N LYS A 257 -14.52 -7.23 11.91
CA LYS A 257 -15.29 -7.56 10.69
C LYS A 257 -14.39 -7.73 9.46
N ASP A 258 -13.46 -6.81 9.23
CA ASP A 258 -12.53 -6.88 8.11
C ASP A 258 -11.59 -8.11 8.22
N ILE A 259 -11.17 -8.47 9.44
CA ILE A 259 -10.35 -9.67 9.69
C ILE A 259 -11.16 -10.94 9.43
N GLU A 260 -12.41 -11.01 9.89
CA GLU A 260 -13.31 -12.16 9.64
C GLU A 260 -13.52 -12.37 8.13
N GLU A 261 -13.75 -11.29 7.39
CA GLU A 261 -13.90 -11.33 5.93
C GLU A 261 -12.61 -11.77 5.23
N TYR A 262 -11.44 -11.29 5.69
CA TYR A 262 -10.16 -11.63 5.08
C TYR A 262 -9.77 -13.11 5.28
N PHE A 263 -9.95 -13.63 6.50
CA PHE A 263 -9.54 -14.99 6.86
C PHE A 263 -10.65 -16.03 6.70
N GLY A 264 -11.91 -15.62 6.54
CA GLY A 264 -13.05 -16.53 6.45
C GLY A 264 -13.33 -17.30 7.74
N LYS A 265 -12.90 -16.76 8.90
CA LYS A 265 -13.02 -17.37 10.23
C LYS A 265 -13.68 -16.41 11.21
N GLN A 266 -14.24 -16.92 12.29
CA GLN A 266 -14.68 -16.09 13.41
C GLN A 266 -13.46 -15.46 14.10
N VAL A 267 -13.60 -14.25 14.63
CA VAL A 267 -12.49 -13.55 15.27
C VAL A 267 -12.88 -13.07 16.66
N TYR A 268 -12.07 -13.41 17.65
CA TYR A 268 -12.03 -12.73 18.94
C TYR A 268 -10.83 -11.76 18.95
N LEU A 269 -11.10 -10.47 19.15
CA LEU A 269 -10.10 -9.40 19.06
C LEU A 269 -10.08 -8.58 20.35
N ASP A 270 -8.98 -8.67 21.08
CA ASP A 270 -8.67 -7.81 22.22
C ASP A 270 -7.69 -6.71 21.82
N LEU A 271 -8.09 -5.45 22.03
CA LEU A 271 -7.31 -4.26 21.67
C LEU A 271 -6.84 -3.50 22.91
N PHE A 272 -5.54 -3.19 22.93
CA PHE A 272 -4.91 -2.35 23.93
C PHE A 272 -4.36 -1.06 23.31
N VAL A 273 -4.21 0.00 24.11
CA VAL A 273 -3.55 1.24 23.68
C VAL A 273 -2.30 1.50 24.52
N LYS A 274 -1.14 1.44 23.87
CA LYS A 274 0.18 1.62 24.49
C LYS A 274 0.81 2.93 24.02
N VAL A 275 1.45 3.65 24.95
CA VAL A 275 2.20 4.88 24.63
C VAL A 275 3.68 4.53 24.59
N ILE A 276 4.30 4.72 23.43
CA ILE A 276 5.75 4.58 23.25
C ILE A 276 6.30 5.92 22.77
N PRO A 277 6.86 6.74 23.68
CA PRO A 277 7.33 8.07 23.33
C PRO A 277 8.35 8.04 22.19
N LYS A 278 8.15 8.91 21.19
CA LYS A 278 9.01 9.06 20.01
C LYS A 278 9.35 7.73 19.32
N TRP A 279 8.40 6.79 19.26
CA TRP A 279 8.64 5.47 18.68
C TRP A 279 9.16 5.52 17.23
N ARG A 280 8.76 6.56 16.47
CA ARG A 280 9.20 6.84 15.09
C ARG A 280 10.70 7.14 14.95
N ASP A 281 11.39 7.45 16.06
CA ASP A 281 12.83 7.70 16.12
C ASP A 281 13.59 6.57 16.83
N LYS A 282 12.87 5.61 17.45
CA LYS A 282 13.44 4.49 18.21
C LYS A 282 13.78 3.33 17.29
N GLU A 283 15.03 3.25 16.89
CA GLU A 283 15.55 2.22 15.98
C GLU A 283 15.20 0.79 16.40
N LYS A 284 15.39 0.43 17.67
CA LYS A 284 15.02 -0.91 18.19
C LYS A 284 13.54 -1.23 17.95
N PHE A 285 12.68 -0.24 18.14
CA PHE A 285 11.24 -0.41 17.95
C PHE A 285 10.88 -0.47 16.46
N LEU A 286 11.50 0.36 15.62
CA LEU A 286 11.33 0.29 14.18
C LEU A 286 11.80 -1.07 13.61
N ASN A 287 12.92 -1.61 14.10
CA ASN A 287 13.38 -2.94 13.72
C ASN A 287 12.38 -4.04 14.11
N MET A 288 11.75 -3.92 15.28
CA MET A 288 10.74 -4.86 15.76
C MET A 288 9.50 -4.90 14.86
N ILE A 289 9.10 -3.76 14.29
CA ILE A 289 7.90 -3.65 13.45
C ILE A 289 8.21 -3.73 11.94
N GLY A 290 9.39 -4.25 11.56
CA GLY A 290 9.70 -4.61 10.17
C GLY A 290 10.58 -3.64 9.36
N TYR A 291 11.14 -2.57 9.95
CA TYR A 291 11.98 -1.60 9.21
C TYR A 291 13.50 -1.91 9.23
N LYS A 292 13.87 -3.17 9.50
CA LYS A 292 15.23 -3.60 9.83
C LYS A 292 16.29 -3.29 8.75
N ASP A 293 15.92 -3.38 7.47
CA ASP A 293 16.89 -3.32 6.36
C ASP A 293 17.17 -1.90 5.85
N PHE A 294 16.41 -0.90 6.30
CA PHE A 294 16.47 0.47 5.75
C PHE A 294 17.01 1.51 6.74
N LEU A 295 17.26 1.11 7.99
CA LEU A 295 17.83 1.97 9.03
C LEU A 295 19.36 1.90 9.10
N ASN A 296 19.95 0.85 8.52
CA ASN A 296 21.40 0.67 8.48
C ASN A 296 22.00 1.09 7.12
N LYS A 297 23.16 1.75 7.22
CA LYS A 297 23.95 2.45 6.20
C LYS A 297 23.36 3.77 5.69
#